data_AF-A0A1V4XXQ5-F1
#
_entry.id   AF-A0A1V4XXQ5-F1
#
_cell.length_a   1.000
_cell.length_b   1.000
_cell.length_c   1.000
_cell.angle_alpha   90.00
_cell.angle_beta   90.00
_cell.angle_gamma   90.00
#
_symmetry.space_group_name_H-M   'P 1'
#
loop_
_entity.id
_entity.type
_entity.pdbx_description
1 polymer ?
#
loop_
_entity_poly.entity_id
_entity_poly.type
_entity_poly.pdbx_seq_one_letter_code
_entity_poly.pdbx_strand_id
1 'polypeptide(L)'
;MTVSGSQLTATKVEEKKYTLTAKAAGSAVITVKDAKGTTKQHTVAVTVPVAPLKLFVSSSTLQLGATGTAAIRVLSVQGGVAPYTATVSGNQLTLTQVNATQFQMTPKVKGTATITVRDSKGTTATQAITVQ
;
A
#
# COMPACT_ATOMS: atom_id res chain seq x y z
N MET A 1 7.11 34.11 -6.95
CA MET A 1 6.81 32.85 -6.25
C MET A 1 7.66 31.76 -6.87
N THR A 2 8.24 30.90 -6.05
CA THR A 2 8.96 29.69 -6.48
C THR A 2 8.34 28.47 -5.80
N VAL A 3 8.43 27.30 -6.45
CA VAL A 3 8.03 26.02 -5.88
C VAL A 3 9.28 25.16 -5.80
N SER A 4 9.60 24.64 -4.63
CA SER A 4 10.65 23.64 -4.45
C SER A 4 10.04 22.25 -4.44
N GLY A 5 10.64 21.34 -5.22
CA GLY A 5 10.17 19.97 -5.40
C GLY A 5 9.44 19.74 -6.73
N SER A 6 9.37 18.49 -7.15
CA SER A 6 8.77 18.06 -8.43
C SER A 6 7.28 17.73 -8.34
N GLN A 7 6.67 17.89 -7.15
CA GLN A 7 5.34 17.36 -6.85
C GLN A 7 4.20 18.27 -7.32
N LEU A 8 4.50 19.56 -7.49
CA LEU A 8 3.59 20.59 -7.94
C LEU A 8 4.25 21.44 -9.02
N THR A 9 3.43 21.93 -9.94
CA THR A 9 3.76 23.11 -10.75
C THR A 9 2.84 24.25 -10.36
N ALA A 10 3.32 25.48 -10.50
CA ALA A 10 2.54 26.68 -10.26
C ALA A 10 2.54 27.57 -11.49
N THR A 11 1.34 27.88 -11.98
CA THR A 11 1.14 28.75 -13.13
C THR A 11 0.50 30.05 -12.66
N LYS A 12 1.13 31.19 -12.98
CA LYS A 12 0.56 32.51 -12.68
C LYS A 12 -0.67 32.71 -13.57
N VAL A 13 -1.80 33.07 -12.96
CA VAL A 13 -3.04 33.35 -13.68
C VAL A 13 -3.26 34.86 -13.75
N GLU A 14 -3.06 35.55 -12.63
CA GLU A 14 -3.19 37.01 -12.51
C GLU A 14 -2.12 37.54 -11.54
N GLU A 15 -2.09 38.85 -11.30
CA GLU A 15 -1.24 39.40 -10.26
C GLU A 15 -1.57 38.78 -8.89
N LYS A 16 -0.55 38.21 -8.23
CA LYS A 16 -0.66 37.53 -6.92
C LYS A 16 -1.61 36.32 -6.89
N LYS A 17 -2.02 35.77 -8.04
CA LYS A 17 -2.89 34.58 -8.15
C LYS A 17 -2.24 33.49 -8.99
N TYR A 18 -2.20 32.28 -8.43
CA TYR A 18 -1.53 31.12 -9.04
C TYR A 18 -2.43 29.88 -8.97
N THR A 19 -2.44 29.09 -10.05
CA THR A 19 -3.02 27.74 -10.06
C THR A 19 -1.92 26.74 -9.74
N LEU A 20 -2.20 25.82 -8.80
CA LEU A 20 -1.31 24.72 -8.47
C LEU A 20 -1.79 23.45 -9.16
N THR A 21 -0.92 22.80 -9.92
CA THR A 21 -1.21 21.54 -10.58
C THR A 21 -0.39 20.43 -9.95
N ALA A 22 -1.06 19.39 -9.46
CA ALA A 22 -0.40 18.22 -8.89
C ALA A 22 0.23 17.36 -9.98
N LYS A 23 1.48 16.92 -9.74
CA LYS A 23 2.25 16.05 -10.65
C LYS A 23 2.58 14.70 -10.02
N ALA A 24 2.90 14.65 -8.73
CA ALA A 24 3.28 13.42 -8.03
C ALA A 24 3.05 13.52 -6.51
N ALA A 25 2.94 12.37 -5.83
CA ALA A 25 2.75 12.32 -4.37
C ALA A 25 3.98 12.80 -3.59
N GLY A 26 3.80 13.65 -2.59
CA GLY A 26 4.87 14.08 -1.72
C GLY A 26 4.61 15.47 -1.15
N SER A 27 5.65 16.14 -0.71
CA SER A 27 5.56 17.50 -0.18
C SER A 27 6.29 18.47 -1.09
N ALA A 28 5.68 19.62 -1.37
CA ALA A 28 6.30 20.74 -2.06
C ALA A 28 6.21 21.99 -1.20
N VAL A 29 7.23 22.84 -1.25
CA VAL A 29 7.24 24.12 -0.51
C VAL A 29 7.09 25.26 -1.50
N ILE A 30 6.10 26.09 -1.27
CA ILE A 30 5.85 27.32 -2.01
C ILE A 30 6.53 28.46 -1.27
N THR A 31 7.42 29.17 -1.94
CA THR A 31 8.07 30.37 -1.40
C THR A 31 7.57 31.60 -2.15
N VAL A 32 7.02 32.56 -1.41
CA VAL A 32 6.61 33.87 -1.91
C VAL A 32 7.55 34.91 -1.34
N LYS A 33 8.18 35.70 -2.22
CA LYS A 33 9.05 36.82 -1.86
C LYS A 33 8.35 38.12 -2.24
N ASP A 34 8.25 39.06 -1.32
CA ASP A 34 7.76 40.40 -1.61
C ASP A 34 8.85 41.29 -2.23
N ALA A 35 8.47 42.50 -2.66
CA ALA A 35 9.41 43.45 -3.25
C ALA A 35 10.46 43.99 -2.27
N LYS A 36 10.20 43.93 -0.96
CA LYS A 36 11.13 44.35 0.11
C LYS A 36 12.11 43.25 0.49
N GLY A 37 11.96 42.05 -0.09
CA GLY A 37 12.84 40.92 0.13
C GLY A 37 12.35 39.89 1.15
N THR A 38 11.23 40.15 1.83
CA THR A 38 10.66 39.25 2.83
C THR A 38 10.11 37.99 2.17
N THR A 39 10.44 36.82 2.70
CA THR A 39 9.93 35.53 2.20
C THR A 39 8.94 34.90 3.16
N LYS A 40 7.84 34.37 2.64
CA LYS A 40 6.97 33.42 3.35
C LYS A 40 6.97 32.08 2.63
N GLN A 41 6.94 31.01 3.42
CA GLN A 41 6.89 29.64 2.92
C GLN A 41 5.57 28.98 3.33
N HIS A 42 5.04 28.14 2.45
CA HIS A 42 3.90 27.29 2.73
C HIS A 42 4.15 25.90 2.18
N THR A 43 3.96 24.88 3.03
CA THR A 43 4.15 23.48 2.65
C THR A 43 2.83 22.90 2.18
N VAL A 44 2.80 22.36 0.97
CA VAL A 44 1.63 21.71 0.38
C VAL A 44 1.92 20.21 0.26
N ALA A 45 1.05 19.41 0.88
CA ALA A 45 1.07 17.96 0.71
C ALA A 45 0.23 17.56 -0.51
N VAL A 46 0.84 16.80 -1.42
CA VAL A 46 0.20 16.22 -2.60
C VAL A 46 -0.01 14.74 -2.35
N THR A 47 -1.26 14.30 -2.35
CA THR A 47 -1.63 12.89 -2.20
C THR A 47 -2.13 12.34 -3.53
N VAL A 48 -1.62 11.18 -3.95
CA VAL A 48 -2.25 10.38 -5.02
C VAL A 48 -3.18 9.36 -4.37
N PRO A 49 -4.34 9.04 -4.96
CA PRO A 49 -5.17 7.95 -4.50
C PRO A 49 -4.37 6.65 -4.47
N VAL A 50 -4.30 6.02 -3.29
CA VAL A 50 -3.76 4.68 -3.15
C VAL A 50 -4.90 3.70 -3.44
N ALA A 51 -4.67 2.74 -4.35
CA ALA A 51 -5.64 1.69 -4.60
C ALA A 51 -5.92 0.93 -3.29
N PRO A 52 -7.18 0.54 -2.99
CA PRO A 52 -7.49 -0.17 -1.76
C PRO A 52 -6.66 -1.45 -1.62
N LEU A 53 -6.20 -1.74 -0.40
CA LEU A 53 -5.51 -2.99 -0.10
C LEU A 53 -6.49 -4.17 -0.28
N LYS A 54 -6.13 -5.10 -1.15
CA LYS A 54 -6.91 -6.29 -1.49
C LYS A 54 -6.04 -7.53 -1.49
N LEU A 55 -6.64 -8.65 -1.11
CA LEU A 55 -6.02 -9.96 -1.14
C LEU A 55 -6.66 -10.82 -2.21
N PHE A 56 -5.83 -11.57 -2.92
CA PHE A 56 -6.27 -12.51 -3.93
C PHE A 56 -5.67 -13.88 -3.66
N VAL A 57 -6.53 -14.89 -3.69
CA VAL A 57 -6.15 -16.31 -3.63
C VAL A 57 -7.03 -17.06 -4.62
N SER A 58 -6.46 -18.05 -5.32
CA SER A 58 -7.21 -18.83 -6.31
C SER A 58 -8.26 -19.76 -5.70
N SER A 59 -8.08 -20.14 -4.43
CA SER A 59 -9.06 -20.90 -3.64
C SER A 59 -8.88 -20.59 -2.16
N SER A 60 -9.99 -20.54 -1.41
CA SER A 60 -9.98 -20.43 0.05
C SER A 60 -9.79 -21.78 0.75
N THR A 61 -9.51 -22.86 0.02
CA THR A 61 -9.29 -24.20 0.58
C THR A 61 -7.90 -24.75 0.27
N LEU A 62 -7.32 -25.41 1.28
CA LEU A 62 -6.07 -26.16 1.22
C LEU A 62 -6.31 -27.61 1.64
N GLN A 63 -5.68 -28.56 0.96
CA GLN A 63 -5.78 -29.97 1.30
C GLN A 63 -4.52 -30.41 2.05
N LEU A 64 -4.71 -30.92 3.26
CA LEU A 64 -3.61 -31.44 4.07
C LEU A 64 -3.09 -32.75 3.46
N GLY A 65 -1.77 -32.86 3.27
CA GLY A 65 -1.13 -34.05 2.71
C GLY A 65 -1.24 -34.21 1.19
N ALA A 66 -1.80 -33.22 0.49
CA ALA A 66 -1.79 -33.21 -0.98
C ALA A 66 -0.38 -32.92 -1.54
N THR A 67 -0.23 -32.98 -2.86
CA THR A 67 1.00 -32.57 -3.56
C THR A 67 0.73 -31.45 -4.55
N GLY A 68 1.77 -30.69 -4.90
CA GLY A 68 1.68 -29.60 -5.86
C GLY A 68 0.75 -28.48 -5.39
N THR A 69 -0.05 -27.93 -6.30
CA THR A 69 -0.84 -26.74 -6.01
C THR A 69 -1.91 -27.01 -4.94
N ALA A 70 -2.45 -28.23 -4.87
CA ALA A 70 -3.45 -28.61 -3.86
C ALA A 70 -2.92 -28.55 -2.41
N ALA A 71 -1.60 -28.74 -2.23
CA ALA A 71 -0.95 -28.57 -0.94
C ALA A 71 -0.41 -27.17 -0.71
N ILE A 72 -0.01 -26.44 -1.75
CA ILE A 72 0.65 -25.15 -1.58
C ILE A 72 -0.01 -24.10 -2.47
N ARG A 73 -0.42 -22.99 -1.85
CA ARG A 73 -1.06 -21.86 -2.55
C ARG A 73 -0.32 -20.57 -2.29
N VAL A 74 -0.52 -19.59 -3.17
CA VAL A 74 0.05 -18.25 -3.02
C VAL A 74 -1.09 -17.27 -2.79
N LEU A 75 -0.99 -16.50 -1.72
CA LEU A 75 -1.76 -15.30 -1.47
C LEU A 75 -1.03 -14.12 -2.14
N SER A 76 -1.73 -13.39 -3.01
CA SER A 76 -1.22 -12.20 -3.67
C SER A 76 -1.85 -10.93 -3.08
N VAL A 77 -1.03 -9.91 -2.85
CA VAL A 77 -1.43 -8.60 -2.35
C VAL A 77 -1.51 -7.59 -3.49
N GLN A 78 -2.59 -6.83 -3.55
CA GLN A 78 -2.79 -5.76 -4.53
C GLN A 78 -3.23 -4.46 -3.84
N GLY A 79 -2.81 -3.32 -4.37
CA GLY A 79 -3.07 -2.01 -3.76
C GLY A 79 -2.36 -1.83 -2.41
N GLY A 80 -2.76 -0.80 -1.66
CA GLY A 80 -2.08 -0.40 -0.43
C GLY A 80 -0.67 0.16 -0.67
N VAL A 81 0.09 0.32 0.41
CA VAL A 81 1.45 0.86 0.36
C VAL A 81 2.46 -0.12 0.95
N ALA A 82 3.34 -0.68 0.12
CA ALA A 82 4.44 -1.53 0.56
C ALA A 82 5.39 -0.82 1.55
N PRO A 83 6.16 -1.55 2.39
CA PRO A 83 6.17 -3.01 2.53
C PRO A 83 4.91 -3.58 3.22
N TYR A 84 4.64 -4.86 2.99
CA TYR A 84 3.53 -5.58 3.60
C TYR A 84 4.02 -6.59 4.64
N THR A 85 3.22 -6.75 5.70
CA THR A 85 3.43 -7.77 6.74
C THR A 85 2.21 -8.67 6.80
N ALA A 86 2.40 -9.99 6.91
CA ALA A 86 1.31 -10.96 6.95
C ALA A 86 1.38 -11.79 8.24
N THR A 87 0.23 -12.05 8.84
CA THR A 87 0.06 -12.83 10.07
C THR A 87 -1.09 -13.82 9.90
N VAL A 88 -1.08 -14.89 10.68
CA VAL A 88 -2.13 -15.93 10.65
C VAL A 88 -2.71 -16.09 12.04
N SER A 89 -4.03 -16.06 12.17
CA SER A 89 -4.71 -16.45 13.39
C SER A 89 -4.75 -17.98 13.46
N GLY A 90 -3.99 -18.58 14.38
CA GLY A 90 -3.97 -20.03 14.60
C GLY A 90 -2.73 -20.73 14.02
N ASN A 91 -2.81 -22.05 13.91
CA ASN A 91 -1.70 -22.94 13.52
C ASN A 91 -2.02 -23.88 12.35
N GLN A 92 -3.14 -23.64 11.67
CA GLN A 92 -3.67 -24.49 10.58
C GLN A 92 -2.76 -24.42 9.36
N LEU A 93 -2.10 -23.29 9.14
CA LEU A 93 -1.14 -23.08 8.05
C LEU A 93 0.02 -22.19 8.50
N THR A 94 1.09 -22.22 7.72
CA THR A 94 2.22 -21.28 7.84
C THR A 94 2.33 -20.42 6.59
N LEU A 95 2.88 -19.21 6.75
CA LEU A 95 3.17 -18.30 5.65
C LEU A 95 4.68 -18.18 5.44
N THR A 96 5.10 -18.35 4.19
CA THR A 96 6.47 -18.05 3.75
C THR A 96 6.40 -16.93 2.72
N GLN A 97 7.10 -15.82 2.96
CA GLN A 97 7.15 -14.73 2.00
C GLN A 97 7.94 -15.16 0.76
N VAL A 98 7.30 -15.10 -0.41
CA VAL A 98 7.92 -15.46 -1.69
C VAL A 98 8.58 -14.24 -2.32
N ASN A 99 7.91 -13.09 -2.24
CA ASN A 99 8.43 -11.78 -2.65
C ASN A 99 7.64 -10.67 -1.94
N ALA A 100 7.84 -9.42 -2.38
CA ALA A 100 7.22 -8.25 -1.75
C ALA A 100 5.68 -8.32 -1.67
N THR A 101 4.99 -8.97 -2.60
CA THR A 101 3.52 -9.00 -2.68
C THR A 101 2.92 -10.40 -2.61
N GLN A 102 3.73 -11.44 -2.39
CA GLN A 102 3.26 -12.82 -2.43
C GLN A 102 3.71 -13.61 -1.20
N PHE A 103 2.75 -14.33 -0.62
CA PHE A 103 2.95 -15.20 0.54
C PHE A 103 2.47 -16.61 0.21
N GLN A 104 3.37 -17.58 0.31
CA GLN A 104 3.06 -18.99 0.16
C GLN A 104 2.41 -19.51 1.45
N MET A 105 1.29 -20.19 1.31
CA MET A 105 0.57 -20.87 2.38
C MET A 105 0.87 -22.37 2.35
N THR A 106 1.30 -22.90 3.49
CA THR A 106 1.53 -24.34 3.66
C THR A 106 0.64 -24.88 4.78
N PRO A 107 -0.29 -25.82 4.49
CA PRO A 107 -1.20 -26.41 5.46
C PRO A 107 -0.43 -27.29 6.45
N LYS A 108 -0.91 -27.32 7.69
CA LYS A 108 -0.31 -28.05 8.81
C LYS A 108 -1.34 -28.87 9.58
N VAL A 109 -2.49 -28.27 9.89
CA VAL A 109 -3.56 -28.90 10.68
C VAL A 109 -4.90 -28.50 10.07
N LYS A 110 -5.87 -29.41 10.08
CA LYS A 110 -7.24 -29.13 9.64
C LYS A 110 -7.88 -28.02 10.47
N GLY A 111 -8.79 -27.27 9.85
CA GLY A 111 -9.51 -26.16 10.45
C GLY A 111 -9.36 -24.87 9.64
N THR A 112 -9.98 -23.80 10.13
CA THR A 112 -9.97 -22.49 9.46
C THR A 112 -8.97 -21.56 10.12
N ALA A 113 -8.15 -20.88 9.32
CA ALA A 113 -7.28 -19.79 9.76
C ALA A 113 -7.57 -18.51 8.98
N THR A 114 -7.41 -17.37 9.64
CA THR A 114 -7.54 -16.05 9.02
C THR A 114 -6.16 -15.45 8.83
N ILE A 115 -5.84 -15.13 7.58
CA ILE A 115 -4.63 -14.38 7.23
C ILE A 115 -4.97 -12.90 7.32
N THR A 116 -4.14 -12.12 8.01
CA THR A 116 -4.23 -10.66 8.05
C THR A 116 -2.97 -10.08 7.43
N VAL A 117 -3.13 -9.29 6.36
CA VAL A 117 -2.05 -8.54 5.73
C VAL A 117 -2.19 -7.07 6.08
N ARG A 118 -1.12 -6.45 6.52
CA ARG A 118 -1.02 -5.03 6.87
C ARG A 118 -0.02 -4.33 5.97
N ASP A 119 -0.39 -3.18 5.42
CA ASP A 119 0.50 -2.30 4.66
C ASP A 119 1.29 -1.32 5.57
N SER A 120 2.23 -0.59 4.98
CA SER A 120 3.10 0.35 5.71
C SER A 120 2.37 1.57 6.28
N LYS A 121 1.14 1.85 5.84
CA LYS A 121 0.28 2.92 6.36
C LYS A 121 -0.67 2.44 7.45
N GLY A 122 -0.63 1.15 7.78
CA GLY A 122 -1.47 0.56 8.82
C GLY A 122 -2.80 0.01 8.33
N THR A 123 -3.07 0.07 7.03
CA THR A 123 -4.28 -0.51 6.43
C THR A 123 -4.18 -2.03 6.47
N THR A 124 -5.27 -2.71 6.82
CA THR A 124 -5.32 -4.18 6.89
C THR A 124 -6.36 -4.77 5.95
N ALA A 125 -6.04 -5.94 5.38
CA ALA A 125 -6.99 -6.79 4.68
C ALA A 125 -6.90 -8.23 5.22
N THR A 126 -8.01 -8.94 5.24
CA THR A 126 -8.09 -10.29 5.80
C THR A 126 -8.61 -11.30 4.80
N GLN A 127 -8.13 -12.54 4.87
CA GLN A 127 -8.59 -13.66 4.07
C GLN A 127 -8.72 -14.91 4.95
N ALA A 128 -9.91 -15.51 5.00
CA ALA A 128 -10.13 -16.80 5.65
C ALA A 128 -9.73 -17.95 4.71
N ILE A 129 -8.99 -18.92 5.23
CA ILE A 129 -8.54 -20.13 4.53
C ILE A 129 -8.91 -21.35 5.36
N THR A 130 -9.57 -22.32 4.73
CA THR A 130 -9.94 -23.59 5.36
C THR A 130 -8.98 -24.68 4.92
N VAL A 131 -8.32 -25.32 5.89
CA VAL A 131 -7.51 -26.53 5.69
C VAL A 131 -8.37 -27.74 5.98
N GLN A 132 -8.42 -28.68 5.05
CA GLN A 132 -9.25 -29.90 5.11
C GLN A 132 -8.41 -31.17 5.05
#